data_AF-A0A410WWY3-F1
#
_entry.id   AF-A0A410WWY3-F1
#
_cell.length_a   1.000
_cell.length_b   1.000
_cell.length_c   1.000
_cell.angle_alpha   90.00
_cell.angle_beta   90.00
_cell.angle_gamma   90.00
#
_symmetry.space_group_name_H-M   'P 1'
#
loop_
_entity.id
_entity.type
_entity.pdbx_description
1 polymer ?
#
loop_
_entity_poly.entity_id
_entity_poly.type
_entity_poly.pdbx_seq_one_letter_code
_entity_poly.pdbx_strand_id
1 'polypeptide(L)'
;MQVQFEVFFEIRGGNRALKNAVFYDPNLVRSVNLPEKIEAFLLKEGLPLIELAGAVLGVRFQSFTDMGLLYDGERKLLPIGYEWEPESSILGLAQGSGHLYSFHPASGQSGFVNSDICLFLLFLSCVRSFIASRSESDQATIWTAEEMRERLAAFQRGEIVPKRPNRPVFNRKAELTRMRAMFEEKDAASLADENHWWSCVLEQLEDGLL
;
A
#
# COMPACT_ATOMS: atom_id res chain seq x y z
N MET A 1 -13.19 10.48 -23.99
CA MET A 1 -12.21 11.36 -23.31
C MET A 1 -11.31 10.44 -22.52
N GLN A 2 -10.10 10.22 -23.03
CA GLN A 2 -9.21 9.12 -22.68
C GLN A 2 -8.22 9.66 -21.65
N VAL A 3 -8.44 9.37 -20.37
CA VAL A 3 -7.47 9.73 -19.32
C VAL A 3 -6.40 8.65 -19.34
N GLN A 4 -5.20 9.03 -19.79
CA GLN A 4 -4.02 8.18 -19.79
C GLN A 4 -3.70 7.75 -18.36
N PHE A 5 -3.67 6.44 -18.16
CA PHE A 5 -3.12 5.78 -16.97
C PHE A 5 -1.59 5.90 -17.01
N GLU A 6 -1.09 7.10 -16.70
CA GLU A 6 0.32 7.32 -16.35
C GLU A 6 0.39 7.69 -14.87
N VAL A 7 0.21 6.69 -13.99
CA VAL A 7 0.90 6.68 -12.70
C VAL A 7 1.81 5.47 -12.73
N PHE A 8 2.86 5.61 -13.54
CA PHE A 8 3.96 4.67 -13.63
C PHE A 8 4.65 4.59 -12.26
N PHE A 9 4.76 3.36 -11.75
CA PHE A 9 5.81 3.01 -10.79
C PHE A 9 7.15 3.36 -11.43
N GLU A 10 7.76 4.46 -11.03
CA GLU A 10 9.12 4.83 -11.45
C GLU A 10 10.12 3.96 -10.67
N ILE A 11 10.27 2.69 -11.08
CA ILE A 11 11.43 1.89 -10.72
C ILE A 11 12.54 2.26 -11.72
N ARG A 12 13.51 3.04 -11.24
CA ARG A 12 14.77 3.26 -11.97
C ARG A 12 15.43 1.91 -12.27
N GLY A 13 15.40 1.49 -13.52
CA GLY A 13 16.23 0.38 -14.01
C GLY A 13 15.65 -0.40 -15.18
N GLY A 14 15.90 0.07 -16.41
CA GLY A 14 16.12 -0.79 -17.59
C GLY A 14 15.00 -1.75 -18.03
N ASN A 15 14.13 -1.28 -18.91
CA ASN A 15 13.63 -1.96 -20.12
C ASN A 15 13.49 -3.51 -20.08
N ARG A 16 12.68 -4.05 -19.14
CA ARG A 16 12.34 -5.50 -19.11
C ARG A 16 11.07 -5.84 -18.30
N ALA A 17 9.94 -5.16 -18.48
CA ALA A 17 8.76 -5.35 -17.62
C ALA A 17 7.50 -5.85 -18.37
N LEU A 18 7.56 -7.08 -18.89
CA LEU A 18 6.36 -7.91 -19.16
C LEU A 18 6.33 -9.15 -18.25
N LYS A 19 7.14 -9.17 -17.17
CA LYS A 19 7.35 -10.35 -16.31
C LYS A 19 6.94 -10.20 -14.84
N ASN A 20 6.42 -9.05 -14.41
CA ASN A 20 6.20 -8.78 -12.97
C ASN A 20 4.71 -8.54 -12.65
N ALA A 21 3.83 -9.41 -13.14
CA ALA A 21 2.40 -9.36 -12.84
C ALA A 21 1.86 -10.75 -12.46
N VAL A 22 0.85 -10.74 -11.59
CA VAL A 22 0.07 -11.88 -11.17
C VAL A 22 -1.20 -11.90 -11.98
N PHE A 23 -1.39 -12.97 -12.75
CA PHE A 23 -2.60 -13.22 -13.53
C PHE A 23 -3.46 -14.25 -12.84
N TYR A 24 -4.77 -14.11 -13.00
CA TYR A 24 -5.79 -14.92 -12.34
C TYR A 24 -6.46 -15.86 -13.35
N ASP A 25 -7.06 -16.94 -12.86
CA ASP A 25 -7.82 -17.88 -13.70
C ASP A 25 -8.95 -17.13 -14.44
N PRO A 26 -8.94 -17.08 -15.79
CA PRO A 26 -9.94 -16.35 -16.56
C PRO A 26 -11.37 -16.82 -16.36
N ASN A 27 -11.57 -18.11 -16.09
CA ASN A 27 -12.89 -18.66 -15.83
C ASN A 27 -13.43 -18.19 -14.49
N LEU A 28 -12.57 -18.15 -13.47
CA LEU A 28 -12.96 -17.69 -12.14
C LEU A 28 -13.24 -16.18 -12.16
N VAL A 29 -12.40 -15.38 -12.81
CA VAL A 29 -12.63 -13.93 -12.98
C VAL A 29 -13.95 -13.66 -13.69
N ARG A 30 -14.26 -14.36 -14.78
CA ARG A 30 -15.53 -14.18 -15.50
C ARG A 30 -16.74 -14.66 -14.71
N SER A 31 -16.58 -15.64 -13.82
CA SER A 31 -17.68 -16.19 -13.02
C SER A 31 -18.24 -15.19 -11.99
N VAL A 32 -17.45 -14.19 -11.61
CA VAL A 32 -17.83 -13.18 -10.62
C VAL A 32 -18.44 -11.90 -11.22
N ASN A 33 -18.59 -11.82 -12.55
CA ASN A 33 -19.25 -10.69 -13.24
C ASN A 33 -18.77 -9.31 -12.74
N LEU A 34 -17.45 -9.11 -12.67
CA LEU A 34 -16.87 -7.86 -12.22
C LEU A 34 -17.19 -6.72 -13.20
N PRO A 35 -17.09 -5.45 -12.78
CA PRO A 35 -17.14 -4.33 -13.70
C PRO A 35 -16.11 -4.50 -14.84
N GLU A 36 -16.51 -4.20 -16.08
CA GLU A 36 -15.72 -4.48 -17.29
C GLU A 36 -14.27 -3.99 -17.18
N LYS A 37 -14.07 -2.80 -16.60
CA LYS A 37 -12.75 -2.22 -16.39
C LYS A 37 -11.88 -3.07 -15.47
N ILE A 38 -12.43 -3.57 -14.36
CA ILE A 38 -11.70 -4.39 -13.38
C ILE A 38 -11.42 -5.77 -13.98
N GLU A 39 -12.42 -6.38 -14.63
CA GLU A 39 -12.22 -7.65 -15.33
C GLU A 39 -11.11 -7.54 -16.39
N ALA A 40 -11.17 -6.52 -17.24
CA ALA A 40 -10.16 -6.31 -18.28
C ALA A 40 -8.77 -6.10 -17.67
N PHE A 41 -8.68 -5.35 -16.58
CA PHE A 41 -7.43 -5.13 -15.85
C PHE A 41 -6.84 -6.45 -15.33
N LEU A 42 -7.63 -7.27 -14.63
CA LEU A 42 -7.18 -8.56 -14.09
C LEU A 42 -6.76 -9.56 -15.18
N LEU A 43 -7.45 -9.56 -16.33
CA LEU A 43 -7.18 -10.51 -17.42
C LEU A 43 -6.03 -10.10 -18.34
N LYS A 44 -5.86 -8.80 -18.59
CA LYS A 44 -4.89 -8.29 -19.59
C LYS A 44 -3.62 -7.74 -18.96
N GLU A 45 -3.74 -7.05 -17.84
CA GLU A 45 -2.61 -6.39 -17.18
C GLU A 45 -2.13 -7.18 -15.96
N GLY A 46 -3.05 -7.81 -15.23
CA GLY A 46 -2.77 -8.50 -13.99
C GLY A 46 -2.50 -7.54 -12.83
N LEU A 47 -2.34 -8.08 -11.62
CA LEU A 47 -1.95 -7.30 -10.45
C LEU A 47 -0.43 -7.28 -10.29
N PRO A 48 0.17 -6.23 -9.72
CA PRO A 48 1.63 -6.13 -9.63
C PRO A 48 2.20 -7.27 -8.78
N LEU A 49 3.29 -7.89 -9.23
CA LEU A 49 4.02 -8.85 -8.40
C LEU A 49 4.78 -8.10 -7.29
N ILE A 50 4.43 -8.36 -6.04
CA ILE A 50 5.06 -7.74 -4.86
C ILE A 50 5.97 -8.76 -4.16
N GLU A 51 7.28 -8.53 -4.25
CA GLU A 51 8.28 -9.28 -3.49
C GLU A 51 8.25 -8.91 -2.00
N LEU A 52 8.75 -9.79 -1.13
CA LEU A 52 8.68 -9.62 0.32
C LEU A 52 9.29 -8.29 0.79
N ALA A 53 10.44 -7.89 0.22
CA ALA A 53 11.11 -6.63 0.58
C ALA A 53 10.35 -5.37 0.11
N GLY A 54 9.44 -5.52 -0.86
CA GLY A 54 8.59 -4.44 -1.38
C GLY A 54 7.16 -4.46 -0.83
N ALA A 55 6.83 -5.42 0.04
CA ALA A 55 5.50 -5.54 0.63
C ALA A 55 5.25 -4.39 1.61
N VAL A 56 4.12 -3.74 1.42
CA VAL A 56 3.66 -2.62 2.25
C VAL A 56 2.43 -3.13 2.98
N LEU A 57 2.43 -2.99 4.32
CA LEU A 57 1.35 -3.52 5.17
C LEU A 57 1.13 -5.03 4.97
N GLY A 58 2.20 -5.78 4.67
CA GLY A 58 2.11 -7.23 4.44
C GLY A 58 1.35 -7.65 3.18
N VAL A 59 0.90 -6.73 2.34
CA VAL A 59 0.04 -7.03 1.19
C VAL A 59 0.81 -7.72 0.07
N ARG A 60 0.28 -8.85 -0.42
CA ARG A 60 0.80 -9.58 -1.56
C ARG A 60 -0.32 -10.10 -2.45
N PHE A 61 -0.10 -10.05 -3.76
CA PHE A 61 -1.03 -10.60 -4.74
C PHE A 61 -0.61 -12.02 -5.14
N GLN A 62 -1.59 -12.91 -5.26
CA GLN A 62 -1.39 -14.30 -5.62
C GLN A 62 -2.68 -14.85 -6.23
N SER A 63 -2.55 -15.66 -7.28
CA SER A 63 -3.66 -16.46 -7.81
C SER A 63 -3.83 -17.74 -6.98
N PHE A 64 -5.04 -17.99 -6.49
CA PHE A 64 -5.40 -19.17 -5.73
C PHE A 64 -6.17 -20.15 -6.62
N THR A 65 -5.47 -21.10 -7.25
CA THR A 65 -6.08 -22.05 -8.19
C THR A 65 -7.02 -23.04 -7.51
N ASP A 66 -6.75 -23.38 -6.24
CA ASP A 66 -7.41 -24.50 -5.56
C ASP A 66 -8.49 -24.02 -4.56
N MET A 67 -8.57 -22.71 -4.30
CA MET A 67 -9.43 -22.14 -3.26
C MET A 67 -10.85 -21.84 -3.75
N GLY A 68 -11.02 -21.55 -5.05
CA GLY A 68 -12.31 -21.12 -5.61
C GLY A 68 -12.76 -19.75 -5.07
N LEU A 69 -14.07 -19.52 -4.99
CA LEU A 69 -14.64 -18.29 -4.41
C LEU A 69 -14.73 -18.39 -2.89
N LEU A 70 -14.54 -17.25 -2.22
CA LEU A 70 -14.78 -17.10 -0.79
C LEU A 70 -16.22 -16.63 -0.54
N TYR A 71 -16.75 -16.95 0.63
CA TYR A 71 -18.13 -16.66 0.99
C TYR A 71 -18.20 -16.00 2.38
N ASP A 72 -18.80 -14.81 2.45
CA ASP A 72 -19.22 -14.13 3.67
C ASP A 72 -20.75 -13.94 3.61
N GLY A 73 -21.48 -14.91 4.16
CA GLY A 73 -22.92 -15.05 3.93
C GLY A 73 -23.22 -15.19 2.43
N GLU A 74 -24.06 -14.29 1.90
CA GLU A 74 -24.41 -14.24 0.47
C GLU A 74 -23.33 -13.56 -0.39
N ARG A 75 -22.36 -12.87 0.22
CA ARG A 75 -21.30 -12.18 -0.52
C ARG A 75 -20.27 -13.19 -1.02
N LYS A 76 -20.07 -13.23 -2.33
CA LYS A 76 -19.01 -14.03 -2.97
C LYS A 76 -17.83 -13.14 -3.32
N LEU A 77 -16.63 -13.58 -2.95
CA LEU A 77 -15.39 -12.85 -3.22
C LEU A 77 -14.47 -13.70 -4.11
N LEU A 78 -13.92 -13.07 -5.14
CA LEU A 78 -12.78 -13.60 -5.90
C LEU A 78 -11.50 -13.34 -5.10
N PRO A 79 -10.79 -14.37 -4.60
CA PRO A 79 -9.52 -14.15 -3.90
C PRO A 79 -8.44 -13.65 -4.86
N ILE A 80 -7.76 -12.56 -4.49
CA ILE A 80 -6.74 -11.92 -5.32
C ILE A 80 -5.36 -11.81 -4.64
N GLY A 81 -5.29 -11.98 -3.33
CA GLY A 81 -4.08 -11.80 -2.55
C GLY A 81 -4.32 -12.02 -1.07
N TYR A 82 -3.38 -11.61 -0.24
CA TYR A 82 -3.46 -11.73 1.22
C TYR A 82 -2.71 -10.60 1.91
N GLU A 83 -3.00 -10.42 3.19
CA GLU A 83 -2.27 -9.54 4.11
C GLU A 83 -1.48 -10.42 5.08
N TRP A 84 -0.15 -10.25 5.14
CA TRP A 84 0.82 -11.03 5.93
C TRP A 84 0.87 -12.52 5.59
N GLU A 85 -0.21 -13.25 5.83
CA GLU A 85 -0.34 -14.70 5.66
C GLU A 85 -1.76 -15.07 5.17
N PRO A 86 -1.91 -15.95 4.16
CA PRO A 86 -3.21 -16.37 3.63
C PRO A 86 -4.18 -16.97 4.66
N GLU A 87 -3.65 -17.59 5.70
CA GLU A 87 -4.43 -18.21 6.77
C GLU A 87 -5.11 -17.17 7.68
N SER A 88 -4.59 -15.94 7.70
CA SER A 88 -5.05 -14.87 8.59
C SER A 88 -5.98 -13.87 7.90
N SER A 89 -5.65 -13.49 6.65
CA SER A 89 -6.40 -12.49 5.90
C SER A 89 -6.18 -12.64 4.40
N ILE A 90 -7.28 -12.82 3.66
CA ILE A 90 -7.30 -12.94 2.20
C ILE A 90 -7.98 -11.71 1.61
N LEU A 91 -7.34 -11.06 0.65
CA LEU A 91 -7.93 -9.97 -0.11
C LEU A 91 -8.83 -10.53 -1.21
N GLY A 92 -10.07 -10.06 -1.29
CA GLY A 92 -11.05 -10.56 -2.25
C GLY A 92 -11.92 -9.47 -2.88
N LEU A 93 -12.22 -9.62 -4.17
CA LEU A 93 -13.10 -8.73 -4.92
C LEU A 93 -14.54 -9.25 -4.93
N ALA A 94 -15.48 -8.42 -4.50
CA ALA A 94 -16.89 -8.78 -4.44
C ALA A 94 -17.51 -8.96 -5.82
N GLN A 95 -18.29 -10.03 -5.96
CA GLN A 95 -19.08 -10.33 -7.15
C GLN A 95 -19.95 -9.12 -7.54
N GLY A 96 -19.98 -8.77 -8.83
CA GLY A 96 -20.81 -7.70 -9.37
C GLY A 96 -20.25 -6.28 -9.16
N SER A 97 -19.85 -5.93 -7.92
CA SER A 97 -19.39 -4.57 -7.63
C SER A 97 -17.89 -4.36 -7.85
N GLY A 98 -17.08 -5.40 -7.66
CA GLY A 98 -15.61 -5.28 -7.67
C GLY A 98 -15.02 -4.54 -6.47
N HIS A 99 -15.82 -4.30 -5.43
CA HIS A 99 -15.33 -3.76 -4.16
C HIS A 99 -14.32 -4.73 -3.54
N LEU A 100 -13.26 -4.19 -2.96
CA LEU A 100 -12.23 -4.94 -2.28
C LEU A 100 -12.58 -5.12 -0.80
N TYR A 101 -12.45 -6.36 -0.34
CA TYR A 101 -12.63 -6.77 1.04
C TYR A 101 -11.41 -7.54 1.55
N SER A 102 -11.18 -7.44 2.86
CA SER A 102 -10.29 -8.33 3.61
C SER A 102 -11.17 -9.40 4.26
N PHE A 103 -10.96 -10.66 3.90
CA PHE A 103 -11.70 -11.82 4.39
C PHE A 103 -10.84 -12.58 5.41
N HIS A 104 -11.40 -12.86 6.58
CA HIS A 104 -10.73 -13.59 7.65
C HIS A 104 -11.16 -15.06 7.65
N PRO A 105 -10.30 -16.01 7.24
CA PRO A 105 -10.68 -17.42 7.12
C PRO A 105 -11.19 -18.05 8.42
N ALA A 106 -10.62 -17.63 9.56
CA ALA A 106 -10.98 -18.18 10.87
C ALA A 106 -12.41 -17.80 11.33
N SER A 107 -12.85 -16.58 11.06
CA SER A 107 -14.18 -16.10 11.44
C SER A 107 -15.21 -16.21 10.31
N GLY A 108 -14.76 -16.33 9.06
CA GLY A 108 -15.61 -16.27 7.86
C GLY A 108 -16.17 -14.88 7.58
N GLN A 109 -15.70 -13.84 8.28
CA GLN A 109 -16.17 -12.47 8.12
C GLN A 109 -15.27 -11.68 7.18
N SER A 110 -15.84 -10.69 6.50
CA SER A 110 -15.09 -9.74 5.68
C SER A 110 -15.27 -8.28 6.11
N GLY A 111 -14.17 -7.53 6.08
CA GLY A 111 -14.14 -6.08 6.28
C GLY A 111 -13.91 -5.35 4.96
N PHE A 112 -14.58 -4.20 4.78
CA PHE A 112 -14.42 -3.37 3.58
C PHE A 112 -13.04 -2.70 3.55
N VAL A 113 -12.42 -2.68 2.37
CA VAL A 113 -11.09 -2.07 2.14
C VAL A 113 -11.21 -0.89 1.18
N ASN A 114 -11.66 -1.13 -0.06
CA ASN A 114 -11.83 -0.08 -1.07
C ASN A 114 -12.98 -0.38 -2.01
N SER A 115 -13.51 0.65 -2.66
CA SER A 115 -14.51 0.49 -3.72
C SER A 115 -13.90 -0.08 -5.02
N ASP A 116 -12.60 0.07 -5.24
CA ASP A 116 -11.92 -0.35 -6.47
C ASP A 116 -10.47 -0.76 -6.19
N ILE A 117 -10.00 -1.81 -6.87
CA ILE A 117 -8.64 -2.34 -6.70
C ILE A 117 -7.54 -1.34 -7.11
N CYS A 118 -7.79 -0.50 -8.11
CA CYS A 118 -6.84 0.52 -8.52
C CYS A 118 -6.71 1.63 -7.47
N LEU A 119 -7.79 1.94 -6.74
CA LEU A 119 -7.74 2.87 -5.61
C LEU A 119 -6.93 2.28 -4.45
N PHE A 120 -7.11 0.99 -4.16
CA PHE A 120 -6.27 0.29 -3.18
C PHE A 120 -4.77 0.33 -3.54
N LEU A 121 -4.41 0.06 -4.80
CA LEU A 121 -3.02 0.15 -5.27
C LEU A 121 -2.45 1.58 -5.15
N LEU A 122 -3.26 2.59 -5.44
CA LEU A 122 -2.89 3.99 -5.25
C LEU A 122 -2.60 4.29 -3.77
N PHE A 123 -3.49 3.88 -2.88
CA PHE A 123 -3.36 4.14 -1.44
C PHE A 123 -2.14 3.42 -0.86
N LEU A 124 -1.89 2.17 -1.26
CA LEU A 124 -0.67 1.44 -0.89
C LEU A 124 0.60 2.16 -1.34
N SER A 125 0.61 2.72 -2.56
CA SER A 125 1.75 3.50 -3.05
C SER A 125 1.99 4.78 -2.24
N CYS A 126 0.92 5.44 -1.79
CA CYS A 126 1.00 6.61 -0.91
C CYS A 126 1.58 6.23 0.45
N VAL A 127 1.08 5.16 1.08
CA VAL A 127 1.63 4.69 2.37
C VAL A 127 3.09 4.28 2.25
N ARG A 128 3.47 3.58 1.18
CA ARG A 128 4.88 3.26 0.91
C ARG A 128 5.76 4.51 0.90
N SER A 129 5.31 5.54 0.19
CA SER A 129 6.05 6.79 0.05
C SER A 129 6.14 7.53 1.40
N PHE A 130 5.07 7.52 2.19
CA PHE A 130 5.03 8.06 3.54
C PHE A 130 6.04 7.36 4.46
N ILE A 131 6.05 6.02 4.50
CA ILE A 131 6.98 5.23 5.30
C ILE A 131 8.44 5.47 4.86
N ALA A 132 8.71 5.48 3.56
CA ALA A 132 10.06 5.73 3.04
C ALA A 132 10.59 7.13 3.43
N SER A 133 9.73 8.16 3.36
CA SER A 133 10.10 9.53 3.74
C SER A 133 10.46 9.67 5.24
N ARG A 134 9.86 8.85 6.11
CA ARG A 134 10.24 8.73 7.53
C ARG A 134 11.65 8.15 7.68
N SER A 135 11.96 7.05 6.98
CA SER A 135 13.28 6.41 7.07
C SER A 135 14.41 7.34 6.66
N GLU A 136 14.18 8.26 5.72
CA GLU A 136 15.18 9.26 5.32
C GLU A 136 15.35 10.38 6.34
N SER A 137 14.28 10.79 7.04
CA SER A 137 14.35 11.81 8.11
C SER A 137 14.98 11.29 9.40
N ASP A 138 14.83 9.99 9.68
CA ASP A 138 15.34 9.33 10.89
C ASP A 138 16.80 8.85 10.77
N GLN A 139 17.49 9.12 9.66
CA GLN A 139 18.91 8.77 9.53
C GLN A 139 19.76 9.55 10.55
N ALA A 140 20.07 8.90 11.66
CA ALA A 140 21.11 9.33 12.58
C ALA A 140 22.41 9.52 11.78
N THR A 141 22.97 10.72 11.83
CA THR A 141 24.26 10.98 11.18
C THR A 141 25.31 10.15 11.90
N ILE A 142 25.79 9.07 11.27
CA ILE A 142 26.90 8.26 11.78
C ILE A 142 28.17 9.04 11.49
N TRP A 143 28.74 9.67 12.51
CA TRP A 143 30.05 10.31 12.40
C TRP A 143 31.15 9.28 12.61
N THR A 144 32.18 9.35 11.76
CA THR A 144 33.42 8.62 12.01
C THR A 144 34.17 9.20 13.21
N ALA A 145 35.10 8.44 13.79
CA ALA A 145 35.87 8.87 14.95
C ALA A 145 36.68 10.16 14.68
N GLU A 146 37.16 10.34 13.44
CA GLU A 146 37.91 11.54 13.06
C GLU A 146 37.00 12.77 12.91
N GLU A 147 35.82 12.62 12.29
CA GLU A 147 34.82 13.69 12.19
C GLU A 147 34.29 14.12 13.57
N MET A 148 34.13 13.16 14.50
CA MET A 148 33.74 13.46 15.88
C MET A 148 34.86 14.20 16.62
N ARG A 149 36.13 13.84 16.40
CA ARG A 149 37.30 14.50 17.00
C ARG A 149 37.49 15.93 16.50
N GLU A 150 37.33 16.13 15.19
CA GLU A 150 37.41 17.45 14.56
C GLU A 150 36.26 18.36 15.04
N ARG A 151 35.06 17.80 15.19
CA ARG A 151 33.91 18.50 15.77
C ARG A 151 34.13 18.86 17.24
N LEU A 152 34.67 17.96 18.06
CA LEU A 152 35.04 18.24 19.45
C LEU A 152 36.05 19.39 19.55
N ALA A 153 37.07 19.39 18.68
CA ALA A 153 38.06 20.47 18.64
C ALA A 153 37.43 21.80 18.21
N ALA A 154 36.53 21.81 17.22
CA ALA A 154 35.77 22.99 16.81
C ALA A 154 34.83 23.50 17.92
N PHE A 155 34.24 22.59 18.72
CA PHE A 155 33.43 22.96 19.89
C PHE A 155 34.25 23.66 20.96
N GLN A 156 35.43 23.12 21.27
CA GLN A 156 36.35 23.70 22.24
C GLN A 156 36.86 25.09 21.83
N ARG A 157 36.98 25.35 20.53
CA ARG A 157 37.31 26.67 19.98
C ARG A 157 36.12 27.63 19.88
N GLY A 158 34.91 27.20 20.23
CA GLY A 158 33.68 28.00 20.10
C GLY A 158 33.20 28.20 18.66
N GLU A 159 33.71 27.41 17.72
CA GLU A 159 33.45 27.55 16.28
C GLU A 159 32.20 26.76 15.82
N ILE A 160 31.58 25.97 16.70
CA ILE A 160 30.32 25.29 16.37
C ILE A 160 29.18 26.30 16.40
N VAL A 161 28.86 26.82 15.23
CA VAL A 161 27.56 27.44 14.95
C VAL A 161 26.57 26.32 14.64
N PRO A 162 25.42 26.23 15.33
CA PRO A 162 24.37 25.27 14.97
C PRO A 162 23.91 25.56 13.54
N LYS A 163 24.42 24.80 12.57
CA LYS A 163 23.81 24.78 11.25
C LYS A 163 22.46 24.10 11.42
N ARG A 164 21.38 24.88 11.32
CA ARG A 164 20.05 24.29 11.14
C ARG A 164 20.15 23.36 9.93
N PRO A 165 19.77 22.08 10.05
CA PRO A 165 19.74 21.21 8.89
C PRO A 165 18.87 21.88 7.83
N ASN A 166 19.45 22.18 6.66
CA ASN A 166 18.77 22.85 5.55
C ASN A 166 17.85 21.87 4.78
N ARG A 167 17.48 20.75 5.40
CA ARG A 167 16.52 19.80 4.85
C ARG A 167 15.14 20.19 5.36
N PRO A 168 14.12 20.26 4.48
CA PRO A 168 12.75 20.43 4.94
C PRO A 168 12.46 19.32 5.94
N VAL A 169 12.15 19.71 7.18
CA VAL A 169 11.74 18.77 8.23
C VAL A 169 10.43 18.15 7.75
N PHE A 170 10.43 16.84 7.53
CA PHE A 170 9.21 16.10 7.19
C PHE A 170 8.16 16.36 8.28
N ASN A 171 7.11 17.11 7.93
CA ASN A 171 6.03 17.40 8.86
C ASN A 171 5.02 16.25 8.77
N ARG A 172 5.30 15.20 9.54
CA ARG A 172 4.51 13.98 9.59
C ARG A 172 3.02 14.23 9.73
N LYS A 173 2.62 15.12 10.65
CA LYS A 173 1.20 15.42 10.88
C LYS A 173 0.56 16.03 9.64
N ALA A 174 1.21 17.00 9.00
CA ALA A 174 0.70 17.64 7.80
C ALA A 174 0.64 16.68 6.59
N GLU A 175 1.62 15.80 6.44
CA GLU A 175 1.62 14.76 5.39
C GLU A 175 0.51 13.73 5.61
N LEU A 176 0.31 13.28 6.86
CA LEU A 176 -0.76 12.34 7.19
C LEU A 176 -2.15 12.97 6.97
N THR A 177 -2.33 14.24 7.35
CA THR A 177 -3.58 14.99 7.06
C THR A 177 -3.84 15.08 5.55
N ARG A 178 -2.81 15.38 4.75
CA ARG A 178 -2.94 15.40 3.28
C ARG A 178 -3.30 14.04 2.70
N MET A 179 -2.66 12.98 3.19
CA MET A 179 -2.94 11.61 2.74
C MET A 179 -4.38 11.20 3.07
N ARG A 180 -4.85 11.48 4.30
CA ARG A 180 -6.25 11.23 4.70
C ARG A 180 -7.24 11.98 3.81
N ALA A 181 -7.01 13.26 3.54
CA ALA A 181 -7.87 14.06 2.68
C ALA A 181 -7.93 13.52 1.25
N MET A 182 -6.79 13.05 0.72
CA MET A 182 -6.75 12.42 -0.60
C MET A 182 -7.53 11.11 -0.62
N PHE A 183 -7.41 10.28 0.42
CA PHE A 183 -8.14 9.03 0.51
C PHE A 183 -9.65 9.29 0.56
N GLU A 184 -10.10 10.26 1.36
CA GLU A 184 -11.49 10.66 1.45
C GLU A 184 -12.03 11.22 0.12
N GLU A 185 -11.24 12.04 -0.59
CA GLU A 185 -11.60 12.58 -1.90
C GLU A 185 -11.79 11.47 -2.95
N LYS A 186 -10.92 10.44 -2.93
CA LYS A 186 -10.91 9.37 -3.94
C LYS A 186 -11.87 8.23 -3.61
N ASP A 187 -12.02 7.90 -2.34
CA ASP A 187 -12.80 6.76 -1.87
C ASP A 187 -13.35 6.97 -0.45
N ALA A 188 -14.26 7.93 -0.26
CA ALA A 188 -14.84 8.20 1.06
C ALA A 188 -15.39 6.94 1.77
N ALA A 189 -15.87 5.94 1.02
CA ALA A 189 -16.35 4.68 1.58
C ALA A 189 -15.25 3.91 2.35
N SER A 190 -13.98 4.01 1.94
CA SER A 190 -12.87 3.32 2.61
C SER A 190 -12.57 3.87 4.00
N LEU A 191 -13.05 5.08 4.31
CA LEU A 191 -12.87 5.77 5.59
C LEU A 191 -14.19 5.99 6.34
N ALA A 192 -15.30 5.43 5.85
CA ALA A 192 -16.63 5.71 6.39
C ALA A 192 -16.87 5.13 7.79
N ASP A 193 -16.12 4.10 8.19
CA ASP A 193 -16.19 3.47 9.51
C ASP A 193 -14.79 3.42 10.14
N GLU A 194 -14.70 3.61 11.46
CA GLU A 194 -13.45 3.56 12.21
C GLU A 194 -12.80 2.16 12.17
N ASN A 195 -13.59 1.12 11.98
CA ASN A 195 -13.15 -0.27 11.87
C ASN A 195 -12.84 -0.67 10.41
N HIS A 196 -13.00 0.22 9.43
CA HIS A 196 -12.55 -0.06 8.07
C HIS A 196 -11.02 -0.07 8.00
N TRP A 197 -10.51 -0.88 7.06
CA TRP A 197 -9.09 -1.21 6.98
C TRP A 197 -8.18 0.03 6.94
N TRP A 198 -8.52 1.02 6.11
CA TRP A 198 -7.72 2.25 6.01
C TRP A 198 -7.86 3.19 7.20
N SER A 199 -8.99 3.17 7.91
CA SER A 199 -9.13 3.93 9.16
C SER A 199 -8.14 3.43 10.20
N CYS A 200 -8.05 2.11 10.40
CA CYS A 200 -7.08 1.48 11.30
C CYS A 200 -5.63 1.73 10.87
N VAL A 201 -5.32 1.60 9.57
CA VAL A 201 -3.96 1.87 9.05
C VAL A 201 -3.55 3.32 9.27
N LEU A 202 -4.44 4.28 9.02
CA LEU A 202 -4.14 5.70 9.23
C LEU A 202 -3.96 6.03 10.72
N GLU A 203 -4.70 5.39 11.62
CA GLU A 203 -4.52 5.51 13.07
C GLU A 203 -3.15 4.95 13.50
N GLN A 204 -2.78 3.75 13.05
CA GLN A 204 -1.45 3.18 13.32
C GLN A 204 -0.31 4.07 12.77
N LEU A 205 -0.51 4.66 11.59
CA LEU A 205 0.40 5.65 11.03
C LEU A 205 0.40 6.97 11.79
N GLU A 206 -0.63 7.32 12.55
CA GLU A 206 -0.69 8.48 13.45
C GLU A 206 0.05 8.19 14.76
N ASP A 207 -0.11 6.99 15.31
CA ASP A 207 0.53 6.51 16.53
C ASP A 207 2.00 6.13 16.35
N GLY A 208 2.44 5.93 15.11
CA GLY A 208 3.85 5.66 14.77
C GLY A 208 4.22 4.19 14.90
N LEU A 209 3.22 3.33 14.89
CA LEU A 209 3.33 1.87 14.97
C LEU A 209 3.76 1.23 13.63
N LEU A 210 3.74 2.02 12.55
CA LEU A 210 4.13 1.65 11.18
C LEU A 210 5.29 2.52 10.66
#